data_AF-A0A2L2Z3H1-F1
#
_entry.id   AF-A0A2L2Z3H1-F1
#
_cell.length_a   1.000
_cell.length_b   1.000
_cell.length_c   1.000
_cell.angle_alpha   90.00
_cell.angle_beta   90.00
_cell.angle_gamma   90.00
#
_symmetry.space_group_name_H-M   'P 1'
#
loop_
_entity.id
_entity.type
_entity.pdbx_description
1 polymer ?
#
loop_
_entity_poly.entity_id
_entity_poly.type
_entity_poly.pdbx_seq_one_letter_code
_entity_poly.pdbx_strand_id
1 'polypeptide(L)' 'GGSSCGDRKMSCYTCGNSGHSSRDCPNDRDYRKCYSCGDTCHISRDCPEG' A
#
# COMPACT_ATOMS: atom_id res chain seq x y z
N GLY A 1 -27.82 20.81 9.97
CA GLY A 1 -26.95 20.86 8.78
C GLY A 1 -25.82 19.88 8.99
N GLY A 2 -25.64 18.94 8.07
CA GLY A 2 -24.71 17.82 8.23
C GLY A 2 -23.23 18.19 8.08
N SER A 3 -22.41 17.41 8.77
CA SER A 3 -21.12 16.87 8.32
C SER A 3 -19.96 17.84 8.08
N SER A 4 -19.33 18.31 9.16
CA SER A 4 -18.00 18.94 9.10
C SER A 4 -16.92 17.86 9.02
N CYS A 5 -16.45 17.63 7.79
CA CYS A 5 -15.08 17.30 7.41
C CYS A 5 -14.28 16.46 8.41
N GLY A 6 -14.43 15.13 8.30
CA GLY A 6 -13.27 14.27 8.56
C GLY A 6 -12.27 14.52 7.45
N ASP A 7 -11.32 15.43 7.69
CA ASP A 7 -10.04 15.48 7.01
C ASP A 7 -9.31 14.16 7.23
N ARG A 8 -9.75 13.12 6.52
CA ARG A 8 -8.95 11.95 6.24
C ARG A 8 -7.82 12.44 5.35
N LYS A 9 -6.81 13.07 5.97
CA LYS A 9 -5.49 13.28 5.38
C LYS A 9 -5.17 11.95 4.73
N MET A 10 -5.20 11.91 3.40
CA MET A 10 -4.93 10.70 2.64
C MET A 10 -3.42 10.51 2.73
N SER A 11 -3.02 10.05 3.91
CA SER A 11 -1.67 9.68 4.27
C SER A 11 -1.55 8.21 3.97
N CYS A 12 -0.58 7.90 3.14
CA CYS A 12 -0.22 6.56 2.80
C CYS A 12 0.19 5.82 4.06
N TYR A 13 -0.57 4.80 4.45
CA TYR A 13 -0.21 3.92 5.58
C TYR A 13 0.98 3.02 5.22
N THR A 14 1.34 2.94 3.94
CA THR A 14 2.44 2.11 3.46
C THR A 14 3.79 2.82 3.60
N CYS A 15 3.87 4.13 3.33
CA CYS A 15 5.13 4.89 3.41
C CYS A 15 5.11 6.08 4.38
N GLY A 16 3.96 6.38 5.01
CA GLY A 16 3.79 7.52 5.91
C GLY A 16 3.67 8.88 5.22
N ASN A 17 3.82 8.97 3.89
CA ASN A 17 3.70 10.22 3.16
C ASN A 17 2.24 10.64 2.94
N SER A 18 2.00 11.95 2.91
CA SER A 18 0.70 12.52 2.57
C SER A 18 0.66 12.97 1.12
N GLY A 19 -0.50 12.85 0.47
CA GLY A 19 -0.71 13.18 -0.94
C GLY A 19 -1.22 12.00 -1.79
N HIS A 20 -1.14 10.78 -1.27
CA HIS A 20 -1.70 9.58 -1.88
C HIS A 20 -2.13 8.58 -0.79
N SER A 21 -3.04 7.66 -1.14
CA SER A 21 -3.42 6.55 -0.24
C SER A 21 -2.46 5.36 -0.40
N SER A 22 -2.49 4.39 0.52
CA SER A 22 -1.71 3.14 0.39
C SER A 22 -1.86 2.47 -0.98
N ARG A 23 -3.02 2.60 -1.63
CA ARG A 23 -3.34 2.01 -2.94
C ARG A 23 -2.71 2.76 -4.12
N ASP A 24 -2.36 4.02 -3.91
CA ASP A 24 -1.75 4.92 -4.89
C ASP A 24 -0.29 5.22 -4.50
N CYS A 25 0.27 4.46 -3.56
CA CYS A 25 1.64 4.61 -3.15
C CYS A 25 2.57 4.30 -4.32
N PRO A 26 3.46 5.21 -4.74
CA PRO A 26 4.44 4.90 -5.78
C PRO A 26 5.39 3.78 -5.34
N ASN A 27 5.56 3.60 -4.03
CA ASN A 27 6.29 2.49 -3.42
C ASN A 27 5.50 1.17 -3.38
N ASP A 28 4.22 1.16 -3.78
CA ASP A 28 3.37 -0.05 -3.90
C ASP A 28 3.93 -1.03 -4.94
N ARG A 29 4.77 -0.56 -5.88
CA ARG A 29 5.49 -1.44 -6.79
C ARG A 29 6.39 -2.43 -6.04
N ASP A 30 6.94 -2.02 -4.89
CA ASP A 30 7.70 -2.90 -4.01
C ASP A 30 6.78 -3.80 -3.16
N TYR A 31 5.51 -3.44 -3.03
CA TYR A 31 4.47 -4.21 -2.31
C TYR A 31 3.80 -5.28 -3.15
N ARG A 32 3.92 -5.19 -4.48
CA ARG A 32 3.46 -6.22 -5.42
C ARG A 32 4.52 -7.24 -5.81
N LYS A 33 5.69 -7.22 -5.17
CA LYS A 33 6.60 -8.35 -5.23
C LYS A 33 6.47 -9.18 -3.96
N CYS A 34 6.72 -10.47 -4.09
CA CYS A 34 6.89 -11.36 -2.99
C CYS A 34 8.04 -10.86 -2.12
N TYR A 35 7.76 -10.53 -0.86
CA TYR A 35 8.80 -10.18 0.11
C TYR A 35 9.56 -11.41 0.61
N SER A 36 9.07 -12.62 0.31
CA SER A 36 9.71 -13.87 0.73
C SER A 36 10.80 -14.30 -0.26
N CYS A 37 10.53 -14.24 -1.57
CA CYS A 37 11.49 -14.65 -2.63
C CYS A 37 11.95 -13.49 -3.54
N GLY A 38 11.27 -12.34 -3.53
CA GLY A 38 11.59 -11.18 -4.37
C GLY A 38 10.88 -11.13 -5.73
N ASP A 39 10.09 -12.16 -6.10
CA ASP A 39 9.41 -12.23 -7.39
C ASP A 39 8.26 -11.25 -7.55
N THR A 40 8.05 -10.70 -8.74
CA THR A 40 6.92 -9.79 -9.04
C THR A 40 5.68 -10.51 -9.59
N CYS A 41 5.73 -11.83 -9.79
CA CYS A 41 4.61 -12.61 -10.33
C CYS A 41 3.52 -12.87 -9.27
N HIS A 42 3.93 -12.98 -8.01
CA HIS A 42 3.07 -13.25 -6.86
C HIS A 42 3.50 -12.37 -5.67
N ILE A 43 2.66 -12.26 -4.66
CA ILE A 43 2.95 -11.55 -3.40
C ILE A 43 3.32 -12.54 -2.30
N SER A 44 3.86 -12.09 -1.17
CA SER A 44 4.24 -13.00 -0.06
C SER A 44 3.11 -13.91 0.42
N ARG A 45 1.85 -13.50 0.26
CA ARG A 45 0.67 -14.29 0.63
C ARG A 45 0.37 -15.44 -0.33
N ASP A 46 0.90 -15.36 -1.54
CA ASP A 46 0.74 -16.33 -2.63
C ASP A 46 2.10 -16.97 -2.97
N CYS A 47 3.09 -16.78 -2.09
CA CYS A 47 4.42 -17.36 -2.26
C CYS A 47 4.35 -18.88 -2.12
N PRO A 48 4.74 -19.65 -3.15
CA PRO A 48 4.75 -21.11 -3.06
C PRO A 48 5.83 -21.63 -2.10
N GLU A 49 6.82 -20.79 -1.78
CA GLU A 49 7.88 -21.06 -0.80
C GLU A 49 7.55 -20.51 0.61
N GLY A 50 6.33 -19.98 0.81
CA GLY A 50 5.89 -19.29 2.03
C GLY A 50 5.60 -20.20 3.22
#